data_AF-A0A0K9Z0M2-F1
#
_entry.id   AF-A0A0K9Z0M2-F1
#
_cell.length_a   1.000
_cell.length_b   1.000
_cell.length_c   1.000
_cell.angle_alpha   90.00
_cell.angle_beta   90.00
_cell.angle_gamma   90.00
#
_symmetry.space_group_name_H-M   'P 1'
#
loop_
_entity.id
_entity.type
_entity.pdbx_description
1 polymer ?
#
loop_
_entity_poly.entity_id
_entity_poly.type
_entity_poly.pdbx_seq_one_letter_code
_entity_poly.pdbx_strand_id
1 'polypeptide(L)'
;MGQRANLIVVRGNTYDLYYSHWCANTLPKDLFWGEQYAIQFIEMQTRVDESGWLDDVWAEGGAVLDVDKKKIVFYGGEDILYNIPLRISI
;
A
#
# COMPACT_ATOMS: atom_id res chain seq x y z
N MET A 1 8.49 -2.51 -17.05
CA MET A 1 7.84 -3.40 -16.06
C MET A 1 7.72 -2.59 -14.80
N GLY A 2 6.49 -2.29 -14.37
CA GLY A 2 6.20 -1.53 -13.15
C GLY A 2 5.68 -2.46 -12.08
N GLN A 3 5.40 -1.91 -10.90
CA GLN A 3 4.85 -2.63 -9.74
C GLN A 3 3.73 -1.81 -9.13
N ARG A 4 2.57 -1.89 -9.78
CA ARG A 4 1.48 -0.94 -9.60
C ARG A 4 0.66 -1.25 -8.37
N ALA A 5 0.31 -0.22 -7.62
CA ALA A 5 -0.56 -0.36 -6.46
C ALA A 5 -1.51 0.82 -6.30
N ASN A 6 -2.71 0.52 -5.80
CA ASN A 6 -3.61 1.51 -5.23
C ASN A 6 -3.45 1.56 -3.71
N LEU A 7 -3.29 2.76 -3.17
CA LEU A 7 -3.19 3.02 -1.74
C LEU A 7 -4.33 3.91 -1.30
N ILE A 8 -4.95 3.59 -0.17
CA ILE A 8 -6.15 4.24 0.31
C ILE A 8 -5.91 4.72 1.73
N VAL A 9 -6.26 5.98 2.01
CA VAL A 9 -6.35 6.51 3.38
C VAL A 9 -7.81 6.78 3.68
N VAL A 10 -8.36 6.08 4.67
CA VAL A 10 -9.74 6.27 5.15
C VAL A 10 -9.72 7.22 6.34
N ARG A 11 -10.56 8.26 6.25
CA ARG A 11 -10.79 9.27 7.31
C ARG A 11 -12.27 9.56 7.41
N GLY A 12 -12.82 9.40 8.61
CA GLY A 12 -14.25 9.44 8.87
C GLY A 12 -15.00 8.45 7.98
N ASN A 13 -15.94 8.96 7.18
CA ASN A 13 -16.77 8.16 6.28
C ASN A 13 -16.36 8.33 4.80
N THR A 14 -15.12 8.75 4.55
CA THR A 14 -14.57 9.04 3.22
C THR A 14 -13.19 8.43 3.06
N TYR A 15 -12.71 8.34 1.81
CA TYR A 15 -11.38 7.85 1.51
C TYR A 15 -10.69 8.71 0.46
N ASP A 16 -9.37 8.78 0.57
CA ASP A 16 -8.48 9.34 -0.44
C ASP A 16 -7.81 8.19 -1.19
N LEU A 17 -7.81 8.24 -2.53
CA LEU A 17 -7.19 7.23 -3.39
C LEU A 17 -5.88 7.75 -3.97
N TYR A 18 -4.86 6.89 -3.92
CA TYR A 18 -3.54 7.16 -4.45
C TYR A 18 -3.08 6.01 -5.35
N TYR A 19 -2.33 6.38 -6.39
CA TYR A 19 -1.70 5.47 -7.33
C TYR A 19 -0.18 5.54 -7.19
N SER A 20 0.45 4.37 -7.16
CA SER A 20 1.89 4.24 -7.28
C SER A 20 2.24 3.27 -8.40
N HIS A 21 3.29 3.61 -9.16
CA HIS A 21 3.79 2.77 -10.24
C HIS A 21 4.85 1.75 -9.79
N TRP A 22 5.33 1.83 -8.54
CA TRP A 22 6.54 1.13 -8.11
C TRP A 22 6.46 0.44 -6.75
N CYS A 23 5.43 0.68 -5.92
CA CYS A 23 5.50 0.27 -4.53
C CYS A 23 4.91 -1.12 -4.21
N ALA A 24 4.32 -1.83 -5.17
CA ALA A 24 3.60 -3.07 -4.87
C ALA A 24 4.45 -4.13 -4.13
N ASN A 25 5.74 -4.30 -4.45
CA ASN A 25 6.65 -5.18 -3.72
C ASN A 25 7.24 -4.61 -2.42
N THR A 26 7.25 -3.29 -2.23
CA THR A 26 7.87 -2.68 -1.05
C THR A 26 6.86 -2.37 0.06
N LEU A 27 5.55 -2.52 -0.20
CA LEU A 27 4.47 -2.23 0.75
C LEU A 27 4.73 -2.72 2.18
N PRO A 28 5.13 -3.98 2.46
CA PRO A 28 5.35 -4.40 3.83
C PRO A 28 6.42 -3.57 4.54
N LYS A 29 7.50 -3.21 3.84
CA LYS A 29 8.62 -2.43 4.40
C LYS A 29 8.24 -0.97 4.61
N ASP A 30 7.52 -0.38 3.65
CA ASP A 30 7.19 1.05 3.69
C ASP A 30 6.11 1.34 4.74
N LEU A 31 5.16 0.41 4.92
CA LEU A 31 4.04 0.56 5.86
C LEU A 31 4.37 0.11 7.29
N PHE A 32 5.48 -0.61 7.51
CA PHE A 32 5.84 -1.20 8.81
C PHE A 32 6.09 -0.17 9.91
N TRP A 33 6.58 1.03 9.57
CA TRP A 33 7.08 2.02 10.52
C TRP A 33 6.01 2.75 11.35
N GLY A 34 4.75 2.34 11.21
CA GLY A 34 3.62 2.85 11.97
C GLY A 34 2.81 3.90 11.22
N GLU A 35 1.72 4.34 11.84
CA GLU A 35 0.67 5.14 11.22
C GLU A 35 1.19 6.42 10.56
N GLN A 36 1.97 7.24 11.27
CA GLN A 36 2.44 8.53 10.75
C GLN A 36 3.32 8.35 9.51
N TYR A 37 4.20 7.35 9.51
CA TYR A 37 5.06 7.02 8.37
C TYR A 37 4.25 6.46 7.20
N ALA A 38 3.28 5.58 7.47
CA ALA A 38 2.40 5.02 6.45
C ALA A 38 1.55 6.11 5.77
N ILE A 39 0.98 7.05 6.54
CA ILE A 39 0.24 8.19 5.99
C ILE A 39 1.14 9.03 5.09
N GLN A 40 2.32 9.44 5.58
CA GLN A 40 3.26 10.24 4.78
C GLN A 40 3.67 9.52 3.50
N PHE A 41 3.97 8.23 3.58
CA PHE A 41 4.31 7.41 2.43
C PHE A 41 3.20 7.38 1.38
N ILE A 42 1.96 7.12 1.80
CA ILE A 42 0.80 7.05 0.90
C ILE A 42 0.54 8.43 0.27
N GLU A 43 0.59 9.50 1.06
CA GLU A 43 0.32 10.86 0.59
C GLU A 43 1.39 11.42 -0.36
N MET A 44 2.60 10.87 -0.33
CA MET A 44 3.64 11.18 -1.32
C MET A 44 3.39 10.56 -2.70
N GLN A 45 2.44 9.61 -2.81
CA GLN A 45 2.08 9.01 -4.10
C GLN A 45 1.14 9.91 -4.91
N THR A 46 0.82 9.50 -6.14
CA THR A 46 -0.04 10.30 -7.00
C THR A 46 -1.49 10.16 -6.56
N ARG A 47 -2.10 11.23 -6.01
CA ARG A 47 -3.53 11.24 -5.70
C ARG A 47 -4.35 11.15 -7.00
N VAL A 48 -5.35 10.28 -7.02
CA VAL A 48 -6.23 10.04 -8.17
C VAL A 48 -7.70 10.05 -7.73
N ASP A 49 -8.61 10.25 -8.68
CA ASP A 49 -10.04 10.10 -8.44
C ASP A 49 -10.49 8.63 -8.65
N GLU A 50 -11.79 8.37 -8.59
CA GLU A 50 -12.38 7.03 -8.77
C GLU A 50 -12.03 6.38 -10.13
N SER A 51 -11.58 7.13 -11.14
CA SER A 51 -11.12 6.55 -12.41
C SER A 51 -9.72 5.93 -12.31
N GLY A 52 -8.99 6.20 -11.23
CA GLY A 52 -7.63 5.72 -10.98
C GLY A 52 -7.53 4.33 -10.32
N TRP A 53 -8.65 3.63 -10.15
CA TRP A 53 -8.65 2.24 -9.70
C TRP A 53 -7.99 1.32 -10.74
N LEU A 54 -7.09 0.46 -10.28
CA LEU A 54 -6.54 -0.63 -11.07
C LEU A 54 -7.53 -1.79 -11.09
N ASP A 55 -7.57 -2.50 -12.21
CA ASP A 55 -8.31 -3.76 -12.34
C ASP A 55 -7.51 -4.94 -11.76
N ASP A 56 -8.11 -6.12 -11.76
CA ASP A 56 -7.51 -7.37 -11.29
C ASP A 56 -6.31 -7.86 -12.13
N VAL A 57 -6.09 -7.27 -13.30
CA VAL A 57 -4.96 -7.58 -14.18
C VAL A 57 -3.75 -6.71 -13.86
N TRP A 58 -3.97 -5.45 -13.48
CA TRP A 58 -2.91 -4.47 -13.23
C TRP A 58 -2.66 -4.17 -11.74
N ALA A 59 -3.52 -4.63 -10.84
CA ALA A 59 -3.35 -4.47 -9.39
C ALA A 59 -2.35 -5.49 -8.83
N GLU A 60 -1.07 -5.14 -8.87
CA GLU A 60 0.03 -5.97 -8.36
C GLU A 60 0.19 -5.84 -6.83
N GLY A 61 -0.43 -4.84 -6.22
CA GLY A 61 -0.49 -4.65 -4.77
C GLY A 61 -1.48 -3.56 -4.36
N GLY A 62 -1.73 -3.45 -3.06
CA GLY A 62 -2.56 -2.37 -2.55
C GLY A 62 -2.60 -2.32 -1.03
N ALA A 63 -2.99 -1.17 -0.50
CA ALA A 63 -3.11 -0.95 0.93
C ALA A 63 -4.31 -0.07 1.26
N VAL A 64 -4.99 -0.42 2.36
CA VAL A 64 -6.03 0.39 2.99
C VAL A 64 -5.56 0.72 4.40
N LEU A 65 -5.36 2.01 4.66
CA LEU A 65 -5.08 2.55 5.98
C LEU A 65 -6.32 3.24 6.53
N ASP A 66 -6.95 2.62 7.53
CA ASP A 66 -8.06 3.19 8.29
C ASP A 66 -7.52 3.90 9.53
N VAL A 67 -7.45 5.24 9.44
CA VAL A 67 -6.89 6.11 10.48
C VAL A 67 -7.76 6.07 11.74
N ASP A 68 -9.09 6.08 11.59
CA ASP A 68 -10.02 6.09 12.72
C ASP A 68 -9.98 4.78 13.51
N LYS A 69 -9.85 3.65 12.81
CA LYS A 69 -9.78 2.32 13.44
C LYS A 69 -8.36 1.88 13.78
N LYS A 70 -7.34 2.64 13.40
CA LYS A 70 -5.91 2.28 13.51
C LYS A 70 -5.62 0.90 12.92
N LYS A 71 -6.17 0.63 11.74
CA LYS A 71 -6.02 -0.64 11.03
C LYS A 71 -5.40 -0.43 9.68
N ILE A 72 -4.50 -1.34 9.32
CA ILE A 72 -3.97 -1.41 7.97
C ILE A 72 -4.19 -2.81 7.42
N VAL A 73 -4.63 -2.87 6.17
CA VAL A 73 -4.75 -4.11 5.39
C VAL A 73 -4.03 -3.87 4.09
N PHE A 74 -3.12 -4.76 3.71
CA PHE A 74 -2.41 -4.66 2.45
C PHE A 74 -2.18 -6.05 1.86
N TYR A 75 -1.94 -6.09 0.56
CA TYR A 75 -1.48 -7.26 -0.16
C TYR A 75 -0.41 -6.83 -1.18
N GLY A 76 0.43 -7.76 -1.58
CA GLY A 76 1.65 -7.49 -2.33
C GLY A 76 2.86 -7.79 -1.46
N GLY A 77 3.99 -7.18 -1.77
CA GLY A 77 5.20 -7.39 -1.00
C GLY A 77 6.02 -8.59 -1.43
N GLU A 78 6.02 -8.97 -2.72
CA GLU A 78 6.77 -10.14 -3.20
C GLU A 78 8.24 -10.16 -2.77
N ASP A 79 8.86 -8.98 -2.58
CA ASP A 79 10.22 -8.85 -2.05
C ASP A 79 10.41 -9.50 -0.68
N ILE A 80 9.36 -9.58 0.15
CA ILE A 80 9.43 -10.22 1.46
C ILE A 80 9.81 -11.69 1.36
N LEU A 81 9.37 -12.36 0.29
CA LEU A 81 9.71 -13.75 0.01
C LEU A 81 11.19 -13.91 -0.31
N TYR A 82 11.88 -12.85 -0.75
CA TYR A 82 13.31 -12.86 -1.08
C TYR A 82 14.20 -12.38 0.07
N ASN A 83 13.60 -11.91 1.16
CA ASN A 83 14.34 -11.43 2.33
C ASN A 83 14.81 -12.62 3.20
N ILE A 84 16.09 -12.99 3.09
CA ILE A 84 16.69 -14.15 3.78
C ILE A 84 16.46 -14.11 5.30
N PRO A 85 16.67 -12.98 6.02
CA PRO A 85 16.34 -12.88 7.45
C PRO A 85 14.89 -13.23 7.79
N LEU A 86 13.91 -12.85 6.95
CA LEU A 86 12.48 -13.06 7.21
C LEU A 86 12.00 -14.48 6.87
N ARG A 87 12.82 -15.31 6.21
CA ARG A 87 12.47 -16.71 5.86
C ARG A 87 12.61 -17.70 7.02
N ILE A 88 13.31 -17.35 8.09
CA ILE A 88 13.67 -18.28 9.18
C ILE A 88 12.65 -18.28 10.33
N SER A 89 11.44 -17.76 10.09
CA SER A 89 10.41 -17.62 11.13
C SER A 89 9.04 -18.02 10.61
N ILE A 90 8.89 -19.29 10.22
CA ILE A 90 7.60 -19.97 10.05
C ILE A 90 7.75 -21.42 10.51
#